data_AF-A0A2V8LEX2-F1
#
_entry.id   AF-A0A2V8LEX2-F1
#
_cell.length_a   1.000
_cell.length_b   1.000
_cell.length_c   1.000
_cell.angle_alpha   90.00
_cell.angle_beta   90.00
_cell.angle_gamma   90.00
#
_symmetry.space_group_name_H-M   'P 1'
#
loop_
_entity.id
_entity.type
_entity.pdbx_description
1 polymer ?
#
loop_
_entity_poly.entity_id
_entity_poly.type
_entity_poly.pdbx_seq_one_letter_code
_entity_poly.pdbx_strand_id
1 'polypeptide(L)'
;MPLSGELSDLSLAELIEFFCNQRKTGCIEINCEKGEGNFYLDSGSLVHASIGSISGIEAVYYALTLSKASFTFEPAVDSPERTIDQPWASVVLEGLRLLDEGITPKNPFPNGNAKSAQAACPIETRSQKANPSDSVSLFDEEPMKPPSTHVSRNAPFGTLLSENESPFSYGPRKLAWIFAAVILMVAVIAVPWGWYARSKAAKIAVDTKAAIETPAPTDEPTQLPQASESSASPSPTPGAKEVSVQVIYDESGRVTDAFGGNAEALKIARQKRFPAGKAGSATITVPSN
;
A
#
# COMPACT_ATOMS: atom_id res chain seq x y z
N MET A 1 17.67 -4.09 -6.33
CA MET A 1 17.53 -5.34 -7.09
C MET A 1 16.04 -5.59 -7.29
N PRO A 2 15.61 -5.96 -8.49
CA PRO A 2 14.22 -6.38 -8.72
C PRO A 2 13.92 -7.64 -7.91
N LEU A 3 12.69 -7.76 -7.42
CA LEU A 3 12.21 -8.99 -6.75
C LEU A 3 11.43 -9.80 -7.77
N SER A 4 11.87 -11.03 -8.07
CA SER A 4 11.21 -11.90 -9.03
C SER A 4 10.89 -13.26 -8.42
N GLY A 5 9.88 -13.93 -8.98
CA GLY A 5 9.42 -15.25 -8.52
C GLY A 5 8.24 -15.75 -9.34
N GLU A 6 7.50 -16.70 -8.79
CA GLU A 6 6.31 -17.30 -9.41
C GLU A 6 5.07 -17.07 -8.53
N LEU A 7 3.91 -16.85 -9.15
CA LEU A 7 2.63 -16.70 -8.46
C LEU A 7 2.15 -17.98 -7.78
N SER A 8 2.77 -19.13 -8.07
CA SER A 8 2.53 -20.38 -7.34
C SER A 8 3.08 -20.36 -5.91
N ASP A 9 4.11 -19.53 -5.67
CA ASP A 9 4.77 -19.42 -4.36
C ASP A 9 4.24 -18.22 -3.56
N LEU A 10 3.91 -17.12 -4.26
CA LEU A 10 3.37 -15.91 -3.66
C LEU A 10 2.29 -15.32 -4.57
N SER A 11 1.05 -15.31 -4.10
CA SER A 11 -0.09 -14.83 -4.89
C SER A 11 0.01 -13.34 -5.20
N LEU A 12 -0.71 -12.89 -6.24
CA LEU A 12 -0.78 -11.47 -6.58
C LEU A 12 -1.35 -10.63 -5.43
N ALA A 13 -2.32 -11.17 -4.67
CA ALA A 13 -2.87 -10.49 -3.50
C ALA A 13 -1.79 -10.22 -2.44
N GLU A 14 -0.96 -11.21 -2.13
CA GLU A 14 0.14 -11.08 -1.17
C GLU A 14 1.23 -10.12 -1.67
N LEU A 15 1.53 -10.13 -2.97
CA LEU A 15 2.46 -9.17 -3.58
C LEU A 15 1.96 -7.72 -3.45
N ILE A 16 0.70 -7.47 -3.83
CA ILE A 16 0.08 -6.15 -3.71
C ILE A 16 0.08 -5.71 -2.25
N GLU A 17 -0.35 -6.59 -1.33
CA GLU A 17 -0.37 -6.31 0.11
C GLU A 17 1.04 -5.95 0.62
N PHE A 18 2.03 -6.78 0.34
CA PHE A 18 3.41 -6.60 0.81
C PHE A 18 3.99 -5.26 0.37
N PHE A 19 3.91 -4.94 -0.92
CA PHE A 19 4.49 -3.72 -1.45
C PHE A 19 3.68 -2.47 -1.08
N CYS A 20 2.35 -2.56 -1.01
CA CYS A 20 1.51 -1.45 -0.57
C CYS A 20 1.76 -1.10 0.91
N ASN A 21 1.84 -2.11 1.77
CA ASN A 21 2.11 -1.92 3.20
C ASN A 21 3.52 -1.35 3.46
N GLN A 22 4.49 -1.67 2.61
CA GLN A 22 5.82 -1.07 2.64
C GLN A 22 5.91 0.32 2.01
N ARG A 23 4.80 0.89 1.55
CA ARG A 23 4.73 2.20 0.90
C ARG A 23 5.68 2.29 -0.30
N LYS A 24 5.86 1.19 -1.04
CA LYS A 24 6.72 1.15 -2.22
C LYS A 24 6.06 1.83 -3.41
N THR A 25 6.88 2.42 -4.26
CA THR A 25 6.54 2.90 -5.61
C THR A 25 7.27 2.01 -6.62
N GLY A 26 6.56 1.56 -7.65
CA GLY A 26 7.10 0.66 -8.67
C GLY A 26 6.03 -0.09 -9.45
N CYS A 27 6.45 -0.96 -10.36
CA CYS A 27 5.58 -1.82 -11.16
C CYS A 27 5.79 -3.29 -10.76
N ILE A 28 4.70 -4.00 -10.48
CA ILE A 28 4.69 -5.47 -10.50
C ILE A 28 4.31 -5.89 -11.91
N GLU A 29 5.24 -6.47 -12.64
CA GLU A 29 4.99 -7.12 -13.92
C GLU A 29 4.69 -8.59 -13.69
N ILE A 30 3.68 -9.12 -14.36
CA ILE A 30 3.29 -10.52 -14.35
C ILE A 30 3.30 -11.02 -15.78
N ASN A 31 3.97 -12.14 -16.03
CA ASN A 31 4.02 -12.79 -17.33
C ASN A 31 3.32 -14.15 -17.25
N CYS A 32 2.19 -14.28 -17.94
CA CYS A 32 1.43 -15.52 -18.05
C CYS A 32 1.44 -16.03 -19.49
N GLU A 33 1.05 -17.29 -19.71
CA GLU A 33 1.10 -17.91 -21.04
C GLU A 33 0.34 -17.14 -22.13
N LYS A 34 -0.71 -16.41 -21.75
CA LYS A 34 -1.57 -15.66 -22.67
C LYS A 34 -1.10 -14.23 -22.91
N GLY A 35 -0.26 -13.68 -22.03
CA GLY A 35 0.27 -12.32 -22.15
C GLY A 35 0.76 -11.74 -20.83
N GLU A 36 1.11 -10.46 -20.87
CA GLU A 36 1.67 -9.72 -19.74
C GLU A 36 0.62 -8.86 -19.03
N GLY A 37 0.85 -8.59 -17.75
CA GLY A 37 0.10 -7.66 -16.94
C GLY A 37 1.02 -6.79 -16.09
N ASN A 38 0.65 -5.53 -15.90
CA ASN A 38 1.41 -4.54 -15.15
C ASN A 38 0.54 -3.94 -14.05
N PHE A 39 1.06 -3.84 -12.83
CA PHE A 39 0.37 -3.31 -11.66
C PHE A 39 1.25 -2.24 -11.01
N TYR A 40 0.83 -0.99 -11.13
CA TYR A 40 1.62 0.16 -10.69
C TYR A 40 1.21 0.59 -9.29
N LEU A 41 2.22 0.72 -8.46
CA LEU A 41 2.13 1.17 -7.08
C LEU A 41 2.77 2.55 -6.97
N ASP A 42 2.12 3.45 -6.25
CA ASP A 42 2.67 4.73 -5.85
C ASP A 42 2.47 4.94 -4.35
N SER A 43 3.59 5.03 -3.62
CA SER A 43 3.62 5.40 -2.20
C SER A 43 2.70 4.54 -1.33
N GLY A 44 2.54 3.27 -1.70
CA GLY A 44 1.67 2.30 -1.04
C GLY A 44 0.21 2.26 -1.51
N SER A 45 -0.09 2.91 -2.63
CA SER A 45 -1.39 2.85 -3.28
C SER A 45 -1.28 2.12 -4.61
N LEU A 46 -2.21 1.22 -4.90
CA LEU A 46 -2.36 0.64 -6.23
C LEU A 46 -3.09 1.65 -7.11
N VAL A 47 -2.38 2.29 -8.05
CA VAL A 47 -2.89 3.44 -8.82
C VAL A 47 -3.34 3.06 -10.23
N HIS A 48 -2.78 1.98 -10.78
CA HIS A 48 -3.12 1.51 -12.11
C HIS A 48 -2.82 0.01 -12.22
N ALA A 49 -3.58 -0.66 -13.08
CA ALA A 49 -3.32 -2.03 -13.48
C ALA A 49 -3.74 -2.22 -14.94
N SER A 50 -3.07 -3.10 -15.66
CA SER A 50 -3.40 -3.45 -17.05
C SER A 50 -3.04 -4.91 -17.31
N ILE A 51 -3.88 -5.65 -18.02
CA ILE A 51 -3.54 -6.99 -18.51
C ILE A 51 -4.27 -7.22 -19.83
N GLY A 52 -3.52 -7.60 -20.88
CA GLY A 52 -4.08 -7.71 -22.23
C GLY A 52 -4.89 -6.47 -22.65
N SER A 53 -6.18 -6.65 -22.94
CA SER A 53 -7.08 -5.56 -23.39
C SER A 53 -7.90 -4.87 -22.30
N ILE A 54 -7.72 -5.22 -21.02
CA ILE A 54 -8.44 -4.58 -19.90
C ILE A 54 -7.48 -3.83 -18.98
N SER A 55 -7.98 -2.77 -18.35
CA SER A 55 -7.23 -1.94 -17.41
C SER A 55 -8.05 -1.55 -16.18
N GLY A 56 -7.36 -1.02 -15.18
CA GLY A 56 -7.92 -0.68 -13.87
C GLY A 56 -8.32 -1.89 -13.05
N ILE A 57 -9.41 -1.74 -12.32
CA ILE A 57 -9.85 -2.73 -11.32
C ILE A 57 -10.15 -4.09 -11.96
N GLU A 58 -10.72 -4.11 -13.17
CA GLU A 58 -11.01 -5.36 -13.89
C GLU A 58 -9.74 -6.18 -14.16
N ALA A 59 -8.62 -5.50 -14.44
CA ALA A 59 -7.32 -6.16 -14.63
C ALA A 59 -6.84 -6.85 -13.34
N VAL A 60 -7.05 -6.21 -12.19
CA VAL A 60 -6.74 -6.80 -10.87
C VAL A 60 -7.59 -8.04 -10.64
N TYR A 61 -8.90 -7.96 -10.88
CA TYR A 61 -9.80 -9.10 -10.67
C TYR A 61 -9.45 -10.29 -11.55
N TYR A 62 -9.16 -10.04 -12.83
CA TYR A 62 -8.70 -11.11 -13.72
C TYR A 62 -7.38 -11.72 -13.25
N ALA A 63 -6.41 -10.88 -12.87
CA ALA A 63 -5.09 -11.37 -12.47
C ALA A 63 -5.10 -12.15 -11.15
N LEU A 64 -6.03 -11.87 -10.24
CA LEU A 64 -6.25 -12.67 -9.03
C LEU A 64 -6.70 -14.12 -9.34
N THR A 65 -7.24 -14.39 -10.52
CA THR A 65 -7.60 -15.75 -10.94
C THR A 65 -6.40 -16.57 -11.44
N LEU A 66 -5.25 -15.92 -11.67
CA LEU A 66 -4.05 -16.57 -12.18
C LEU A 66 -3.34 -17.34 -11.06
N SER A 67 -3.22 -18.66 -11.22
CA SER A 67 -2.50 -19.53 -10.28
C SER A 67 -1.06 -19.83 -10.70
N LYS A 68 -0.69 -19.52 -11.95
CA LYS A 68 0.63 -19.78 -12.53
C LYS A 68 1.03 -18.64 -13.47
N ALA A 69 1.98 -17.84 -13.04
CA ALA A 69 2.62 -16.81 -13.83
C ALA A 69 3.92 -16.38 -13.13
N SER A 70 4.93 -15.98 -13.89
CA SER A 70 6.12 -15.38 -13.28
C SER A 70 5.84 -13.91 -12.98
N PHE A 71 6.46 -13.37 -11.94
CA PHE A 71 6.37 -11.96 -11.61
C PHE A 71 7.75 -11.34 -11.44
N THR A 72 7.83 -10.03 -11.68
CA THR A 72 8.99 -9.19 -11.35
C THR A 72 8.50 -7.85 -10.82
N PHE A 73 9.04 -7.42 -9.69
CA PHE A 73 8.82 -6.07 -9.16
C PHE A 73 9.99 -5.17 -9.53
N GLU A 74 9.69 -4.13 -10.29
CA GLU A 74 10.62 -3.07 -10.65
C GLU A 74 10.36 -1.82 -9.80
N PRO A 75 11.28 -1.44 -8.89
CA PRO A 75 11.11 -0.28 -8.03
C PRO A 75 11.28 1.03 -8.81
N ALA A 76 10.66 2.10 -8.31
CA ALA A 76 10.80 3.46 -8.83
C ALA A 76 10.35 3.64 -10.30
N VAL A 77 9.40 2.80 -10.73
CA VAL A 77 8.66 2.98 -11.98
C VAL A 77 7.38 3.76 -11.69
N ASP A 78 7.22 4.90 -12.35
CA ASP A 78 6.02 5.73 -12.27
C ASP A 78 4.89 5.14 -13.12
N SER A 79 3.65 5.36 -12.69
CA SER A 79 2.48 4.89 -13.41
C SER A 79 2.18 5.76 -14.63
N PRO A 80 1.89 5.17 -15.82
CA PRO A 80 1.55 5.94 -17.02
C PRO A 80 0.21 6.66 -16.91
N GLU A 81 -0.73 6.11 -16.14
CA GLU A 81 -2.06 6.66 -15.91
C GLU A 81 -2.56 6.30 -14.50
N ARG A 82 -3.68 6.87 -14.06
CA ARG A 82 -4.34 6.48 -12.80
C ARG A 82 -5.74 6.02 -13.11
N THR A 83 -5.98 4.72 -12.94
CA THR A 83 -7.29 4.10 -13.20
C THR A 83 -7.92 3.47 -11.95
N ILE A 84 -7.18 3.46 -10.83
CA ILE A 84 -7.63 2.90 -9.56
C ILE A 84 -7.54 4.01 -8.50
N ASP A 85 -8.71 4.51 -8.11
CA ASP A 85 -8.83 5.55 -7.08
C ASP A 85 -9.14 4.98 -5.69
N GLN A 86 -9.46 3.68 -5.62
CA GLN A 86 -9.90 2.99 -4.42
C GLN A 86 -8.70 2.43 -3.63
N PRO A 87 -8.82 2.25 -2.30
CA PRO A 87 -7.77 1.60 -1.51
C PRO A 87 -7.48 0.20 -2.04
N TRP A 88 -6.19 -0.17 -2.14
CA TRP A 88 -5.76 -1.47 -2.67
C TRP A 88 -6.47 -2.64 -1.96
N ALA A 89 -6.66 -2.54 -0.64
CA ALA A 89 -7.28 -3.58 0.15
C ALA A 89 -8.75 -3.80 -0.24
N SER A 90 -9.49 -2.72 -0.49
CA SER A 90 -10.89 -2.81 -0.96
C SER A 90 -10.97 -3.48 -2.32
N VAL A 91 -10.06 -3.14 -3.24
CA VAL A 91 -10.00 -3.75 -4.56
C VAL A 91 -9.67 -5.24 -4.45
N VAL A 92 -8.60 -5.60 -3.74
CA VAL A 92 -8.15 -6.99 -3.63
C VAL A 92 -9.20 -7.86 -2.93
N LEU A 93 -9.77 -7.41 -1.80
CA LEU A 93 -10.77 -8.18 -1.06
C LEU A 93 -12.05 -8.39 -1.87
N GLU A 94 -12.50 -7.39 -2.62
CA GLU A 94 -13.65 -7.55 -3.51
C GLU A 94 -13.34 -8.55 -4.63
N GLY A 95 -12.16 -8.47 -5.24
CA GLY A 95 -11.72 -9.43 -6.25
C GLY A 95 -11.66 -10.87 -5.74
N LEU A 96 -11.18 -11.07 -4.50
CA LEU A 96 -11.18 -12.38 -3.85
C LEU A 96 -12.60 -12.87 -3.54
N ARG A 97 -13.50 -11.99 -3.07
CA ARG A 97 -14.92 -12.34 -2.86
C ARG A 97 -15.57 -12.80 -4.17
N LEU A 98 -15.34 -12.09 -5.27
CA LEU A 98 -15.87 -12.45 -6.59
C LEU A 98 -15.34 -13.82 -7.07
N LEU A 99 -14.05 -14.10 -6.83
CA LEU A 99 -13.43 -15.38 -7.13
C LEU A 99 -14.07 -16.53 -6.33
N ASP A 100 -14.28 -16.33 -5.02
CA ASP A 100 -14.92 -17.32 -4.14
C ASP A 100 -16.39 -17.59 -4.54
N GLU A 101 -17.08 -16.57 -5.05
CA GLU A 101 -18.45 -16.68 -5.59
C GLU A 101 -18.50 -17.30 -7.00
N GLY A 102 -17.35 -17.57 -7.61
CA GLY A 102 -17.25 -18.13 -8.96
C GLY A 102 -17.64 -17.13 -10.06
N ILE A 103 -17.60 -15.82 -9.77
CA ILE A 103 -17.89 -14.77 -10.74
C ILE A 103 -16.63 -14.55 -11.60
N THR A 104 -16.66 -15.06 -12.82
CA THR A 104 -15.52 -14.98 -13.73
C THR A 104 -15.38 -13.56 -14.31
N PRO A 105 -14.21 -12.90 -14.15
CA PRO A 105 -13.94 -11.61 -14.76
C PRO A 105 -13.82 -11.71 -16.28
N LYS A 106 -13.97 -10.57 -16.96
CA LYS A 106 -13.85 -10.47 -18.43
C LYS A 106 -12.49 -11.00 -18.89
N ASN A 107 -12.47 -11.89 -19.87
CA ASN A 107 -11.22 -12.38 -20.47
C ASN A 107 -10.53 -11.25 -21.26
N PRO A 108 -9.30 -10.84 -20.90
CA PRO A 108 -8.58 -9.76 -21.55
C PRO A 108 -7.90 -10.15 -22.86
N PHE A 109 -7.85 -11.44 -23.19
CA PHE A 109 -7.21 -11.94 -24.40
C PHE A 109 -8.29 -12.35 -25.40
N PRO A 110 -8.68 -11.48 -26.36
CA PRO A 110 -9.60 -11.88 -27.42
C PRO A 110 -9.00 -13.07 -28.18
N ASN A 111 -9.85 -14.02 -28.58
CA ASN A 111 -9.45 -15.22 -29.30
C ASN A 111 -9.01 -14.84 -30.73
N GLY A 112 -7.80 -14.30 -30.84
CA GLY A 112 -7.19 -13.82 -32.05
C GLY A 112 -5.68 -13.90 -31.86
N ASN A 113 -5.13 -15.06 -32.21
CA ASN A 113 -3.71 -15.28 -32.46
C ASN A 113 -2.81 -15.21 -31.20
N ALA A 114 -2.65 -16.36 -30.55
CA ALA A 114 -1.52 -16.60 -29.67
C ALA A 114 -0.20 -16.33 -30.43
N LYS A 115 0.66 -15.50 -29.84
CA LYS A 115 1.99 -15.04 -30.28
C LYS A 115 2.00 -13.94 -31.36
N SER A 116 2.19 -12.70 -30.91
CA SER A 116 3.20 -11.80 -31.48
C SER A 116 3.45 -10.63 -30.52
N ALA A 117 4.42 -10.83 -29.63
CA ALA A 117 5.27 -9.72 -29.25
C ALA A 117 6.02 -9.28 -30.51
N GLN A 118 5.70 -8.10 -31.05
CA GLN A 118 6.65 -7.30 -31.79
C GLN A 118 6.15 -5.85 -31.86
N ALA A 119 6.75 -5.05 -30.98
CA ALA A 119 7.12 -3.70 -31.32
C ALA A 119 7.82 -3.70 -32.69
N ALA A 120 7.17 -3.11 -33.69
CA ALA A 120 7.83 -2.68 -34.91
C ALA A 120 7.00 -1.52 -35.49
N CYS A 121 7.45 -0.30 -35.21
CA CYS A 121 7.12 0.84 -36.07
C CYS A 121 7.57 0.50 -37.50
N PRO A 122 6.71 0.60 -38.53
CA PRO A 122 7.18 0.48 -39.90
C PRO A 122 7.93 1.76 -40.29
N ILE A 123 9.26 1.68 -40.29
CA ILE A 123 10.08 2.43 -41.25
C ILE A 123 10.19 1.54 -42.48
N GLU A 124 9.68 1.99 -43.62
CA GLU A 124 10.14 1.74 -44.99
C GLU A 124 9.08 2.36 -45.93
N THR A 125 9.34 2.79 -47.16
CA THR A 125 10.54 3.22 -47.87
C THR A 125 9.99 3.95 -49.09
N ARG A 126 10.53 5.13 -49.33
CA ARG A 126 10.35 5.92 -50.54
C ARG A 126 10.84 5.13 -51.75
N SER A 127 9.94 4.70 -52.65
CA SER A 127 10.16 4.67 -54.12
C SER A 127 8.96 4.08 -54.86
N GLN A 128 8.29 4.83 -55.75
CA GLN A 128 8.35 4.61 -57.20
C GLN A 128 7.42 5.54 -58.02
N LYS A 129 8.04 5.99 -59.11
CA LYS A 129 7.69 6.86 -60.23
C LYS A 129 6.71 6.21 -61.22
N ALA A 130 5.77 6.99 -61.81
CA ALA A 130 5.54 7.17 -63.26
C ALA A 130 4.05 7.41 -63.64
N ASN A 131 3.85 8.44 -64.49
CA ASN A 131 2.71 8.78 -65.37
C ASN A 131 2.37 7.60 -66.34
N PRO A 132 1.27 7.53 -67.14
CA PRO A 132 0.58 8.68 -67.76
C PRO A 132 -0.93 8.60 -68.07
N SER A 133 -1.43 9.77 -68.53
CA SER A 133 -2.36 9.98 -69.66
C SER A 133 -3.89 9.81 -69.50
N ASP A 134 -4.52 10.95 -69.79
CA ASP A 134 -5.61 11.16 -70.77
C ASP A 134 -7.07 10.91 -70.35
N SER A 135 -7.63 12.01 -69.84
CA SER A 135 -8.91 12.62 -70.18
C SER A 135 -9.74 12.06 -71.35
N VAL A 136 -10.92 11.55 -71.03
CA VAL A 136 -12.18 11.58 -71.80
C VAL A 136 -13.28 11.37 -70.73
N SER A 137 -14.44 12.03 -70.62
CA SER A 137 -15.30 12.80 -71.51
C SER A 137 -16.30 13.58 -70.63
N LEU A 138 -16.58 14.84 -70.99
CA LEU A 138 -17.85 15.50 -70.65
C LEU A 138 -18.99 14.73 -71.33
N PHE A 139 -20.10 14.49 -70.63
CA PHE A 139 -21.42 15.08 -70.89
C PHE A 139 -22.52 14.26 -70.17
N ASP A 140 -23.26 14.97 -69.33
CA ASP A 140 -24.58 14.61 -68.79
C ASP A 140 -25.61 14.36 -69.89
N GLU A 141 -26.52 13.41 -69.64
CA GLU A 141 -27.95 13.67 -69.82
C GLU A 141 -28.72 12.87 -68.76
N GLU A 142 -29.34 13.60 -67.83
CA GLU A 142 -30.24 13.06 -66.79
C GLU A 142 -31.62 12.72 -67.40
N PRO A 143 -32.45 11.87 -66.76
CA PRO A 143 -33.58 12.48 -66.05
C PRO A 143 -34.09 11.71 -64.83
N MET A 144 -34.19 12.34 -63.64
CA MET A 144 -35.46 12.38 -62.89
C MET A 144 -35.46 13.43 -61.73
N LYS A 145 -36.17 14.54 -61.97
CA LYS A 145 -37.01 15.41 -61.08
C LYS A 145 -36.59 15.86 -59.64
N PRO A 146 -37.10 17.04 -59.19
CA PRO A 146 -36.57 17.93 -58.14
C PRO A 146 -37.41 17.87 -56.82
N PRO A 147 -37.39 18.85 -55.88
CA PRO A 147 -36.46 19.97 -55.59
C PRO A 147 -35.95 20.05 -54.13
N SER A 148 -34.83 20.76 -53.99
CA SER A 148 -34.45 21.69 -52.90
C SER A 148 -34.17 21.21 -51.46
N THR A 149 -32.91 21.47 -51.10
CA THR A 149 -32.35 21.92 -49.80
C THR A 149 -32.24 20.93 -48.63
N HIS A 150 -31.04 20.35 -48.44
CA HIS A 150 -30.22 20.60 -47.23
C HIS A 150 -28.79 20.01 -47.36
N VAL A 151 -27.79 20.88 -47.16
CA VAL A 151 -26.49 20.68 -46.45
C VAL A 151 -25.76 19.33 -46.59
N SER A 152 -24.58 19.32 -47.24
CA SER A 152 -23.44 18.49 -46.79
C SER A 152 -22.08 18.82 -47.44
N ARG A 153 -21.08 18.97 -46.57
CA ARG A 153 -19.65 18.57 -46.65
C ARG A 153 -18.69 19.19 -47.68
N ASN A 154 -17.98 20.21 -47.18
CA ASN A 154 -16.56 20.20 -46.80
C ASN A 154 -15.51 19.66 -47.80
N ALA A 155 -14.79 20.63 -48.38
CA ALA A 155 -13.45 20.49 -48.94
C ALA A 155 -12.37 20.34 -47.85
N PRO A 156 -11.18 19.83 -48.21
CA PRO A 156 -10.07 19.63 -47.28
C PRO A 156 -9.00 20.73 -47.35
N PHE A 157 -8.11 20.70 -46.35
CA PHE A 157 -6.79 21.34 -46.27
C PHE A 157 -6.71 22.86 -46.07
N GLY A 158 -6.25 23.24 -44.87
CA GLY A 158 -5.58 24.51 -44.69
C GLY A 158 -5.60 25.07 -43.27
N THR A 159 -4.66 24.61 -42.45
CA THR A 159 -3.91 25.42 -41.46
C THR A 159 -4.61 26.00 -40.21
N LEU A 160 -3.97 25.65 -39.07
CA LEU A 160 -3.72 26.44 -37.86
C LEU A 160 -4.62 26.24 -36.63
N LEU A 161 -3.98 25.62 -35.63
CA LEU A 161 -4.09 25.83 -34.17
C LEU A 161 -5.51 25.94 -33.62
N SER A 162 -6.07 24.82 -33.16
CA SER A 162 -7.18 24.84 -32.22
C SER A 162 -6.86 23.95 -31.02
N GLU A 163 -6.41 24.64 -29.99
CA GLU A 163 -6.64 24.42 -28.56
C GLU A 163 -6.92 22.98 -28.10
N ASN A 164 -5.84 22.41 -27.56
CA ASN A 164 -5.84 21.34 -26.59
C ASN A 164 -6.45 21.85 -25.28
N GLU A 165 -7.76 21.67 -25.11
CA GLU A 165 -8.48 21.90 -23.86
C GLU A 165 -8.08 20.82 -22.84
N SER A 166 -7.02 21.08 -22.08
CA SER A 166 -6.67 20.32 -20.88
C SER A 166 -7.74 20.50 -19.81
N PRO A 167 -8.33 19.44 -19.22
CA PRO A 167 -8.99 19.59 -17.94
C PRO A 167 -7.87 19.64 -16.88
N PHE A 168 -7.91 20.68 -16.04
CA PHE A 168 -7.07 20.86 -14.85
C PHE A 168 -5.64 21.38 -15.03
N SER A 169 -5.52 22.59 -15.56
CA SER A 169 -4.41 23.48 -15.19
C SER A 169 -4.78 24.27 -13.92
N TYR A 170 -4.29 23.80 -12.76
CA TYR A 170 -4.49 24.48 -11.48
C TYR A 170 -3.57 25.71 -11.38
N GLY A 171 -4.13 26.91 -11.53
CA GLY A 171 -3.38 28.17 -11.46
C GLY A 171 -2.85 28.52 -10.07
N PRO A 172 -1.77 29.33 -9.98
CA PRO A 172 -1.05 29.63 -8.73
C PRO A 172 -1.89 30.36 -7.68
N ARG A 173 -3.01 30.97 -8.07
CA ARG A 173 -3.92 31.67 -7.15
C ARG A 173 -4.81 30.73 -6.34
N LYS A 174 -5.04 29.50 -6.80
CA LYS A 174 -5.88 28.50 -6.09
C LYS A 174 -5.05 27.56 -5.22
N LEU A 175 -3.76 27.37 -5.53
CA LEU A 175 -2.82 26.66 -4.66
C LEU A 175 -2.68 27.34 -3.29
N ALA A 176 -2.69 28.69 -3.28
CA ALA A 176 -2.71 29.47 -2.05
C ALA A 176 -3.94 29.18 -1.16
N TRP A 177 -5.10 28.88 -1.75
CA TRP A 177 -6.31 28.51 -0.98
C TRP A 177 -6.18 27.11 -0.38
N ILE A 178 -5.54 26.17 -1.08
CA ILE A 178 -5.28 24.82 -0.57
C ILE A 178 -4.29 24.90 0.60
N PHE A 179 -3.20 25.66 0.48
CA PHE A 179 -2.27 25.87 1.58
C PHE A 179 -2.91 26.60 2.76
N ALA A 180 -3.76 27.60 2.53
CA ALA A 180 -4.50 28.28 3.60
C ALA A 180 -5.46 27.31 4.34
N ALA A 181 -6.13 26.42 3.61
CA ALA A 181 -7.01 25.40 4.20
C ALA A 181 -6.22 24.36 5.02
N VAL A 182 -5.04 23.93 4.53
CA VAL A 182 -4.17 23.00 5.25
C VAL A 182 -3.60 23.64 6.53
N ILE A 183 -3.16 24.90 6.47
CA ILE A 183 -2.66 25.64 7.66
C ILE A 183 -3.77 25.79 8.71
N LEU A 184 -5.01 26.08 8.29
CA LEU A 184 -6.15 26.19 9.20
C LEU A 184 -6.47 24.85 9.88
N MET A 185 -6.41 23.73 9.14
CA MET A 185 -6.58 22.39 9.72
C MET A 185 -5.49 22.04 10.72
N VAL A 186 -4.22 22.33 10.41
CA VAL A 186 -3.10 22.10 11.34
C VAL A 186 -3.26 22.95 12.61
N ALA A 187 -3.71 24.21 12.47
CA ALA A 187 -3.98 25.06 13.64
C ALA A 187 -5.12 24.50 14.51
N VAL A 188 -6.20 23.99 13.92
CA VAL A 188 -7.32 23.37 14.68
C VAL A 188 -6.90 22.09 15.41
N ILE A 189 -5.97 21.31 14.84
CA ILE A 189 -5.44 20.09 15.49
C ILE A 189 -4.36 20.42 16.54
N ALA A 190 -3.62 21.52 16.38
CA ALA A 190 -2.59 21.95 17.33
C ALA A 190 -3.13 22.71 18.56
N VAL A 191 -4.27 23.40 18.43
CA VAL A 191 -4.90 24.15 19.55
C VAL A 191 -5.27 23.25 20.73
N PRO A 192 -5.78 22.01 20.55
CA PRO A 192 -6.01 21.08 21.65
C PRO A 192 -4.75 20.68 22.43
N TRP A 193 -3.54 20.71 21.86
CA TRP A 193 -2.31 20.33 22.57
C TRP A 193 -1.69 21.46 23.40
N GLY A 194 -1.92 22.73 23.04
CA GLY A 194 -1.36 23.88 23.76
C GLY A 194 -1.92 24.09 25.17
N TRP A 195 -3.15 23.63 25.45
CA TRP A 195 -3.77 23.75 26.78
C TRP A 195 -3.33 22.67 27.78
N TYR A 196 -2.84 21.52 27.33
CA TYR A 196 -2.41 20.43 28.22
C TYR A 196 -0.97 20.56 28.71
N ALA A 197 -0.11 21.34 28.03
CA ALA A 197 1.27 21.53 28.45
C ALA A 197 1.46 22.50 29.64
N ARG A 198 0.42 23.25 30.04
CA ARG A 198 0.53 24.30 31.07
C ARG A 198 0.29 23.83 32.52
N SER A 199 -0.16 22.59 32.74
CA SER A 199 -0.53 22.11 34.10
C SER A 199 0.56 21.33 34.85
N LYS A 200 1.74 21.11 34.25
CA LYS A 200 2.82 20.30 34.89
C LYS A 200 4.08 21.06 35.32
N ALA A 201 4.10 22.39 35.29
CA ALA A 201 5.26 23.18 35.72
C ALA A 201 5.12 23.79 37.13
N ALA A 202 4.19 23.33 37.98
CA ALA A 202 3.95 23.90 39.31
C ALA A 202 4.22 22.95 40.49
N LYS A 203 4.86 21.78 40.28
CA LYS A 203 5.14 20.81 41.36
C LYS A 203 6.60 20.34 41.50
N ILE A 204 7.56 21.03 40.87
CA ILE A 204 8.98 20.66 40.93
C ILE A 204 9.83 21.71 41.71
N ALA A 205 9.20 22.65 42.41
CA ALA A 205 9.92 23.74 43.09
C ALA A 205 9.76 23.77 44.63
N VAL A 206 9.43 22.66 45.30
CA VAL A 206 9.27 22.65 46.77
C VAL A 206 10.32 21.82 47.52
N ASP A 207 11.01 20.88 46.90
CA ASP A 207 12.03 20.07 47.58
C ASP A 207 13.46 20.42 47.17
N THR A 208 13.81 21.71 47.23
CA THR A 208 15.21 22.15 47.12
C THR A 208 15.54 23.19 48.18
N LYS A 209 15.26 22.88 49.46
CA LYS A 209 15.87 23.60 50.58
C LYS A 209 15.80 22.80 51.88
N ALA A 210 16.67 21.81 52.04
CA ALA A 210 17.23 21.41 53.34
C ALA A 210 18.20 20.23 53.16
N ALA A 211 19.48 20.52 52.92
CA ALA A 211 20.57 19.59 53.21
C ALA A 211 21.93 20.30 53.12
N ILE A 212 22.32 20.99 54.20
CA ILE A 212 23.73 21.20 54.55
C ILE A 212 23.81 20.91 56.05
N GLU A 213 24.36 19.73 56.42
CA GLU A 213 25.40 19.58 57.44
C GLU A 213 25.69 18.08 57.74
N THR A 214 26.92 17.69 57.43
CA THR A 214 27.73 16.56 57.92
C THR A 214 27.95 16.73 59.45
N PRO A 215 28.06 15.68 60.32
CA PRO A 215 29.13 14.69 60.24
C PRO A 215 28.84 13.24 60.66
N ALA A 216 29.76 12.37 60.20
CA ALA A 216 30.07 10.99 60.62
C ALA A 216 30.30 10.89 62.16
N PRO A 217 30.37 9.70 62.82
CA PRO A 217 30.89 8.44 62.26
C PRO A 217 30.32 7.10 62.82
N THR A 218 30.86 6.00 62.29
CA THR A 218 31.23 4.76 63.02
C THR A 218 30.17 3.67 63.30
N ASP A 219 30.58 2.44 62.93
CA ASP A 219 30.22 1.09 63.43
C ASP A 219 29.00 0.31 62.86
N GLU A 220 29.33 -0.69 62.03
CA GLU A 220 28.79 -2.07 62.09
C GLU A 220 28.89 -2.62 63.54
N PRO A 221 28.14 -3.66 64.01
CA PRO A 221 27.35 -4.63 63.26
C PRO A 221 26.03 -5.12 63.97
N THR A 222 25.33 -6.08 63.35
CA THR A 222 24.50 -7.15 64.00
C THR A 222 23.21 -6.75 64.74
N GLN A 223 22.03 -7.21 64.24
CA GLN A 223 21.18 -8.29 64.81
C GLN A 223 19.68 -8.19 64.41
N LEU A 224 19.14 -9.28 63.83
CA LEU A 224 17.72 -9.71 63.80
C LEU A 224 17.22 -10.00 65.26
N PRO A 225 15.91 -10.20 65.60
CA PRO A 225 14.81 -10.74 64.76
C PRO A 225 13.36 -10.23 65.06
N GLN A 226 12.41 -10.86 64.35
CA GLN A 226 10.95 -11.05 64.60
C GLN A 226 9.98 -10.13 63.85
N ALA A 227 8.87 -10.59 63.28
CA ALA A 227 8.39 -11.86 62.72
C ALA A 227 6.91 -11.58 62.35
N SER A 228 6.49 -11.85 61.11
CA SER A 228 5.11 -12.23 60.74
C SER A 228 5.09 -12.65 59.25
N GLU A 229 5.27 -13.96 59.06
CA GLU A 229 4.63 -14.92 58.11
C GLU A 229 4.13 -14.38 56.74
N SER A 230 4.69 -14.71 55.58
CA SER A 230 4.92 -16.01 54.89
C SER A 230 3.76 -16.46 53.98
N SER A 231 4.01 -16.42 52.66
CA SER A 231 3.60 -17.45 51.70
C SER A 231 4.51 -17.41 50.45
N ALA A 232 5.65 -18.09 50.61
CA ALA A 232 6.40 -18.88 49.62
C ALA A 232 6.53 -18.40 48.16
N SER A 233 7.66 -17.74 47.89
CA SER A 233 8.40 -17.83 46.63
C SER A 233 9.50 -18.88 46.81
N PRO A 234 9.68 -19.89 45.94
CA PRO A 234 10.90 -20.69 45.98
C PRO A 234 12.06 -19.91 45.35
N SER A 235 13.16 -19.82 46.11
CA SER A 235 14.47 -19.29 45.75
C SER A 235 15.15 -20.09 44.62
N PRO A 236 16.12 -19.47 43.90
CA PRO A 236 16.70 -19.99 42.67
C PRO A 236 17.72 -21.11 42.93
N THR A 237 17.63 -22.18 42.14
CA THR A 237 18.71 -23.17 42.01
C THR A 237 19.78 -22.58 41.07
N PRO A 238 21.05 -22.46 41.48
CA PRO A 238 22.11 -21.92 40.64
C PRO A 238 22.49 -22.99 39.60
N GLY A 239 22.02 -22.83 38.36
CA GLY A 239 22.41 -23.72 37.27
C GLY A 239 21.60 -23.62 35.96
N ALA A 240 20.41 -23.00 35.96
CA ALA A 240 19.62 -22.80 34.75
C ALA A 240 19.62 -21.31 34.36
N LYS A 241 19.92 -20.98 33.10
CA LYS A 241 19.82 -19.61 32.59
C LYS A 241 18.33 -19.25 32.48
N GLU A 242 17.69 -18.79 33.54
CA GLU A 242 16.28 -18.40 33.48
C GLU A 242 16.13 -16.95 32.98
N VAL A 243 15.15 -16.72 32.11
CA VAL A 243 14.87 -15.44 31.48
C VAL A 243 13.46 -15.01 31.85
N SER A 244 13.33 -13.83 32.47
CA SER A 244 12.04 -13.25 32.83
C SER A 244 11.42 -12.47 31.66
N VAL A 245 10.13 -12.68 31.43
CA VAL A 245 9.34 -12.02 30.39
C VAL A 245 8.10 -11.41 31.04
N GLN A 246 7.85 -10.13 30.82
CA GLN A 246 6.61 -9.47 31.25
C GLN A 246 5.56 -9.60 30.16
N VAL A 247 4.34 -9.95 30.55
CA VAL A 247 3.24 -10.22 29.62
C VAL A 247 2.01 -9.44 30.04
N ILE A 248 1.32 -8.85 29.06
CA ILE A 248 0.04 -8.17 29.21
C ILE A 248 -1.03 -9.06 28.57
N TYR A 249 -2.13 -9.26 29.27
CA TYR A 249 -3.25 -10.09 28.80
C TYR A 249 -4.58 -9.38 29.01
N ASP A 250 -5.52 -9.71 28.12
CA ASP A 250 -6.88 -9.18 28.13
C ASP A 250 -7.82 -9.96 29.05
N GLU A 251 -9.09 -9.52 29.15
CA GLU A 251 -10.11 -10.18 29.98
C GLU A 251 -10.43 -11.61 29.53
N SER A 252 -10.09 -11.97 28.28
CA SER A 252 -10.24 -13.31 27.73
C SER A 252 -9.07 -14.26 28.10
N GLY A 253 -8.08 -13.72 28.81
CA GLY A 253 -6.86 -14.44 29.19
C GLY A 253 -5.86 -14.60 28.05
N ARG A 254 -6.03 -13.85 26.95
CA ARG A 254 -5.16 -13.88 25.78
C ARG A 254 -4.06 -12.85 25.95
N VAL A 255 -2.83 -13.26 25.66
CA VAL A 255 -1.67 -12.37 25.66
C VAL A 255 -1.78 -11.40 24.49
N THR A 256 -1.85 -10.11 24.81
CA THR A 256 -1.88 -9.02 23.82
C THR A 256 -0.47 -8.50 23.54
N ASP A 257 0.38 -8.44 24.56
CA ASP A 257 1.75 -7.96 24.44
C ASP A 257 2.71 -8.72 25.36
N ALA A 258 3.97 -8.83 24.95
CA ALA A 258 5.04 -9.43 25.75
C ALA A 258 6.35 -8.68 25.53
N PHE A 259 7.05 -8.38 26.63
CA PHE A 259 8.27 -7.57 26.64
C PHE A 259 9.35 -8.20 27.53
N GLY A 260 10.60 -8.06 27.12
CA GLY A 260 11.77 -8.57 27.83
C GLY A 260 12.17 -9.99 27.42
N GLY A 261 13.37 -10.38 27.85
CA GLY A 261 13.95 -11.69 27.57
C GLY A 261 14.40 -11.93 26.13
N ASN A 262 14.59 -13.20 25.77
CA ASN A 262 15.05 -13.65 24.45
C ASN A 262 13.86 -13.96 23.52
N ALA A 263 14.11 -13.99 22.20
CA ALA A 263 13.07 -14.21 21.18
C ALA A 263 12.28 -15.53 21.36
N GLU A 264 12.95 -16.58 21.85
CA GLU A 264 12.32 -17.86 22.17
C GLU A 264 11.43 -17.77 23.42
N ALA A 265 11.89 -17.06 24.45
CA ALA A 265 11.12 -16.82 25.66
C ALA A 265 9.84 -16.00 25.38
N LEU A 266 9.90 -15.03 24.47
CA LEU A 266 8.74 -14.25 24.02
C LEU A 266 7.70 -15.11 23.29
N LYS A 267 8.13 -16.09 22.48
CA LYS A 267 7.22 -17.03 21.80
C LYS A 267 6.49 -17.91 22.81
N ILE A 268 7.23 -18.46 23.78
CA ILE A 268 6.68 -19.28 24.86
C ILE A 268 5.71 -18.46 25.72
N ALA A 269 6.07 -17.22 26.03
CA ALA A 269 5.24 -16.31 26.80
C ALA A 269 3.90 -16.00 26.12
N ARG A 270 3.88 -15.79 24.79
CA ARG A 270 2.66 -15.51 24.02
C ARG A 270 1.69 -16.68 23.92
N GLN A 271 2.20 -17.92 24.03
CA GLN A 271 1.37 -19.12 23.98
C GLN A 271 0.70 -19.45 25.31
N LYS A 272 1.14 -18.83 26.42
CA LYS A 272 0.60 -19.09 27.74
C LYS A 272 -0.76 -18.41 27.92
N ARG A 273 -1.76 -19.16 28.40
CA ARG A 273 -3.11 -18.63 28.67
C ARG A 273 -3.24 -18.25 30.14
N PHE A 274 -3.78 -17.07 30.40
CA PHE A 274 -4.03 -16.55 31.74
C PHE A 274 -5.50 -16.73 32.13
N PRO A 275 -5.85 -16.74 33.43
CA PRO A 275 -7.24 -16.88 33.86
C PRO A 275 -8.11 -15.75 33.29
N ALA A 276 -9.24 -16.13 32.70
CA ALA A 276 -10.21 -15.17 32.14
C ALA A 276 -10.99 -14.46 33.27
N GLY A 277 -11.39 -13.22 33.00
CA GLY A 277 -12.20 -12.40 33.92
C GLY A 277 -11.49 -11.21 34.55
N LYS A 278 -10.19 -11.01 34.26
CA LYS A 278 -9.46 -9.80 34.66
C LYS A 278 -8.29 -9.53 33.70
N ALA A 279 -8.26 -8.37 33.06
CA ALA A 279 -7.09 -7.91 32.31
C ALA A 279 -5.97 -7.49 33.28
N GLY A 280 -4.73 -7.75 32.92
CA GLY A 280 -3.60 -7.44 33.79
C GLY A 280 -2.24 -7.73 33.17
N SER A 281 -1.19 -7.54 33.96
CA SER A 281 0.17 -7.93 33.61
C SER A 281 0.70 -9.00 34.57
N ALA A 282 1.56 -9.88 34.06
CA ALA A 282 2.22 -10.91 34.83
C ALA A 282 3.66 -11.13 34.35
N THR A 283 4.56 -11.46 35.29
CA THR A 283 5.94 -11.84 34.99
C THR A 283 6.04 -13.36 34.89
N ILE A 284 6.52 -13.86 33.75
CA ILE A 284 6.78 -15.28 33.52
C ILE A 284 8.28 -15.51 33.54
N THR A 285 8.73 -16.52 34.29
CA THR A 285 10.10 -17.03 34.21
C THR A 285 10.13 -18.18 33.22
N VAL A 286 11.00 -18.09 32.21
CA VAL A 286 11.18 -19.10 31.16
C VAL A 286 12.60 -19.65 31.23
N PRO A 287 12.81 -20.97 31.26
CA PRO A 287 14.16 -21.54 31.19
C PRO A 287 14.76 -21.31 29.80
N SER A 288 15.97 -20.73 29.75
CA SER A 288 16.79 -20.65 28.54
C SER A 288 17.76 -21.82 28.55
N ASN A 289 17.68 -22.66 27.52
CA ASN A 289 18.69 -23.68 27.24
C ASN A 289 19.88 -23.04 26.51
#